data_AF-A0A517XR08-F1
#
_entry.id   AF-A0A517XR08-F1
#
_cell.length_a   1.000
_cell.length_b   1.000
_cell.length_c   1.000
_cell.angle_alpha   90.00
_cell.angle_beta   90.00
_cell.angle_gamma   90.00
#
_symmetry.space_group_name_H-M   'P 1'
#
loop_
_entity.id
_entity.type
_entity.pdbx_description
1 polymer ?
#
loop_
_entity_poly.entity_id
_entity_poly.type
_entity_poly.pdbx_seq_one_letter_code
_entity_poly.pdbx_strand_id
1 'polypeptide(L)'
;MARKDAKAQKSQIVAFKVEEELAKFLDNLPNKSEFIRKAILAQFRMTCPLCTGSGVVPRGIHDHYKHVLVEHDTRPCEKCKAAVTIPMSADAAPPADRRRFEQFLDGGPLYCAKCYPTVGPCDDCGWHVPHEKMVEHFKKVHSHSG
;
A
#
# COMPACT_ATOMS: atom_id res chain seq x y z
N MET A 1 -29.48 7.86 -25.51
CA MET A 1 -28.58 7.19 -24.54
C MET A 1 -27.46 8.14 -24.19
N ALA A 2 -27.52 8.78 -23.02
CA ALA A 2 -26.52 9.77 -22.59
C ALA A 2 -25.35 9.05 -21.90
N ARG A 3 -24.12 9.30 -22.38
CA ARG A 3 -22.89 8.81 -21.75
C ARG A 3 -22.70 9.56 -20.43
N LYS A 4 -22.61 8.81 -19.32
CA LYS A 4 -22.35 9.33 -17.99
C LYS A 4 -20.84 9.59 -17.88
N ASP A 5 -20.45 10.86 -17.89
CA ASP A 5 -19.04 11.27 -17.76
C ASP A 5 -18.42 10.69 -16.49
N ALA A 6 -17.21 10.13 -16.63
CA ALA A 6 -16.43 9.60 -15.53
C ALA A 6 -16.11 10.73 -14.55
N LYS A 7 -16.66 10.63 -13.33
CA LYS A 7 -16.47 11.61 -12.25
C LYS A 7 -14.95 11.73 -11.98
N ALA A 8 -14.37 12.89 -12.31
CA ALA A 8 -12.96 13.18 -12.06
C ALA A 8 -12.63 12.90 -10.59
N GLN A 9 -11.63 12.05 -10.34
CA GLN A 9 -11.20 11.72 -8.98
C GLN A 9 -10.79 13.00 -8.26
N LYS A 10 -11.36 13.23 -7.07
CA LYS A 10 -11.07 14.41 -6.25
C LYS A 10 -9.59 14.37 -5.85
N SER A 11 -8.80 15.34 -6.32
CA SER A 11 -7.41 15.50 -5.90
C SER A 11 -7.35 16.18 -4.53
N GLN A 12 -6.63 15.59 -3.57
CA GLN A 12 -6.36 16.20 -2.26
C GLN A 12 -4.97 16.83 -2.26
N ILE A 13 -4.85 18.05 -1.73
CA ILE A 13 -3.56 18.74 -1.57
C ILE A 13 -2.94 18.32 -0.25
N VAL A 14 -1.71 17.82 -0.30
CA VAL A 14 -0.90 17.44 0.86
C VAL A 14 0.34 18.33 0.87
N ALA A 15 0.55 19.08 1.95
CA ALA A 15 1.74 19.88 2.17
C ALA A 15 2.63 19.19 3.22
N PHE A 16 3.92 19.09 2.94
CA PHE A 16 4.90 18.55 3.88
C PHE A 16 6.13 19.46 3.89
N LYS A 17 6.75 19.57 5.06
CA LYS A 17 7.98 20.35 5.24
C LYS A 17 9.17 19.51 4.78
N VAL A 18 10.08 20.14 4.05
CA VAL A 18 11.32 19.53 3.55
C VAL A 18 12.51 20.43 3.82
N GLU A 19 13.72 19.85 3.76
CA GLU A 19 14.97 20.59 3.76
C GLU A 19 15.10 21.47 2.51
N GLU A 20 15.83 22.57 2.63
CA GLU A 20 15.96 23.58 1.57
C GLU A 20 16.55 23.01 0.27
N GLU A 21 17.49 22.06 0.40
CA GLU A 21 18.11 21.38 -0.73
C GLU A 21 17.10 20.53 -1.52
N LEU A 22 16.23 19.79 -0.81
CA LEU A 22 15.18 18.99 -1.43
C LEU A 22 14.12 19.88 -2.08
N ALA A 23 13.78 21.03 -1.47
CA ALA A 23 12.87 22.01 -2.06
C ALA A 23 13.39 22.51 -3.41
N LYS A 24 14.66 22.93 -3.46
CA LYS A 24 15.33 23.38 -4.69
C LYS A 24 15.37 22.30 -5.76
N PHE A 25 15.63 21.06 -5.38
CA PHE A 25 15.58 19.93 -6.31
C PHE A 25 14.17 19.74 -6.90
N LEU A 26 13.14 19.71 -6.05
CA LEU A 26 11.76 19.56 -6.49
C LEU A 26 11.32 20.74 -7.40
N ASP A 27 11.79 21.96 -7.11
CA ASP A 27 11.52 23.16 -7.92
C ASP A 27 11.99 23.07 -9.37
N ASN A 28 13.06 22.31 -9.63
CA ASN A 28 13.60 22.11 -10.97
C ASN A 28 12.86 21.04 -11.80
N LEU A 29 11.90 20.32 -11.20
CA LEU A 29 11.19 19.25 -11.90
C LEU A 29 10.02 19.82 -12.75
N PRO A 30 9.84 19.35 -13.99
CA PRO A 30 8.76 19.81 -14.86
C PRO A 30 7.36 19.45 -14.32
N ASN A 31 7.24 18.37 -13.53
CA ASN A 31 5.99 17.99 -12.86
C ASN A 31 6.27 17.34 -11.50
N LYS A 32 6.25 18.17 -10.44
CA LYS A 32 6.51 17.76 -9.05
C LYS A 32 5.54 16.69 -8.58
N SER A 33 4.24 16.90 -8.82
CA SER A 33 3.20 16.01 -8.33
C SER A 33 3.29 14.62 -8.95
N GLU A 34 3.62 14.51 -10.24
CA GLU A 34 3.82 13.23 -10.89
C GLU A 34 5.07 12.50 -10.37
N PHE A 35 6.18 13.23 -10.21
CA PHE A 35 7.41 12.67 -9.65
C PHE A 35 7.19 12.15 -8.23
N ILE A 36 6.62 12.99 -7.36
CA ILE A 36 6.34 12.65 -5.95
C ILE A 36 5.37 11.47 -5.90
N ARG A 37 4.31 11.45 -6.71
CA ARG A 37 3.38 10.31 -6.76
C ARG A 37 4.08 9.01 -7.16
N LYS A 38 4.93 9.05 -8.20
CA LYS A 38 5.71 7.86 -8.63
C LYS A 38 6.69 7.40 -7.56
N ALA A 39 7.41 8.34 -6.92
CA ALA A 39 8.37 8.03 -5.87
C ALA A 39 7.68 7.41 -4.65
N ILE A 40 6.55 8.00 -4.22
CA ILE A 40 5.73 7.48 -3.13
C ILE A 40 5.19 6.08 -3.47
N LEU A 41 4.56 5.91 -4.65
CA LEU A 41 4.04 4.62 -5.07
C LEU A 41 5.13 3.55 -5.23
N ALA A 42 6.33 3.93 -5.65
CA ALA A 42 7.48 3.03 -5.72
C ALA A 42 7.94 2.60 -4.32
N GLN A 43 7.91 3.50 -3.34
CA GLN A 43 8.36 3.23 -1.98
C GLN A 43 7.33 2.46 -1.14
N PHE A 44 6.03 2.68 -1.34
CA PHE A 44 4.97 1.92 -0.67
C PHE A 44 4.84 0.48 -1.19
N ARG A 45 5.42 0.16 -2.35
CA ARG A 45 5.49 -1.20 -2.90
C ARG A 45 6.56 -2.07 -2.25
N MET A 46 6.53 -2.14 -0.91
CA MET A 46 7.35 -3.03 -0.09
C MET A 46 8.81 -2.56 0.08
N THR A 47 9.26 -2.45 1.33
CA THR A 47 10.69 -2.39 1.66
C THR A 47 11.35 -3.65 1.09
N CYS A 48 12.18 -3.50 0.05
CA CYS A 48 12.86 -4.64 -0.56
C CYS A 48 13.66 -5.39 0.53
N PRO A 49 13.37 -6.68 0.80
CA PRO A 49 14.03 -7.47 1.85
C PRO A 49 15.54 -7.64 1.61
N LEU A 50 16.01 -7.39 0.39
CA LEU A 50 17.44 -7.48 0.03
C LEU A 50 18.21 -6.19 0.36
N CYS A 51 17.61 -5.02 0.13
CA CYS A 51 18.29 -3.74 0.36
C CYS A 51 17.84 -3.04 1.64
N THR A 52 16.94 -3.65 2.42
CA THR A 52 16.39 -3.12 3.68
C THR A 52 15.82 -1.70 3.57
N GLY A 53 15.44 -1.27 2.36
CA GLY A 53 14.90 0.07 2.10
C GLY A 53 15.95 1.12 1.70
N SER A 54 17.21 0.75 1.51
CA SER A 54 18.29 1.65 1.03
C SER A 54 18.19 2.00 -0.47
N GLY A 55 17.36 1.30 -1.23
CA GLY A 55 16.68 1.88 -2.39
C GLY A 55 17.52 2.24 -3.62
N VAL A 56 18.52 1.45 -4.03
CA VAL A 56 18.98 1.48 -5.43
C VAL A 56 19.41 0.08 -5.87
N VAL A 57 18.63 -0.55 -6.76
CA VAL A 57 19.03 -1.78 -7.46
C VAL A 57 18.97 -1.50 -8.97
N PRO A 58 20.07 -1.69 -9.72
CA PRO A 58 20.04 -1.55 -11.17
C PRO A 58 18.93 -2.41 -11.80
N ARG A 59 18.22 -1.89 -12.81
CA ARG A 59 17.06 -2.58 -13.42
C ARG A 59 17.34 -4.05 -13.81
N GLY A 60 18.53 -4.34 -14.36
CA GLY A 60 18.91 -5.71 -14.73
C GLY A 60 19.06 -6.68 -13.55
N ILE A 61 19.35 -6.17 -12.35
CA ILE A 61 19.48 -6.97 -11.12
C ILE A 61 18.10 -7.12 -10.44
N HIS A 62 17.26 -6.09 -10.49
CA HIS A 62 15.90 -6.13 -9.97
C HIS A 62 15.08 -7.28 -10.59
N ASP A 63 15.10 -7.40 -11.92
CA ASP A 63 14.32 -8.44 -12.61
C ASP A 63 14.83 -9.84 -12.31
N HIS A 64 16.13 -9.98 -12.08
CA HIS A 64 16.73 -11.23 -11.64
C HIS A 64 16.20 -11.66 -10.27
N TYR A 65 16.05 -10.75 -9.31
CA TYR A 65 15.57 -11.11 -7.97
C TYR A 65 14.05 -11.18 -7.82
N LYS A 66 13.27 -10.88 -8.86
CA LYS A 66 11.81 -10.82 -8.77
C LYS A 66 11.18 -12.11 -8.19
N HIS A 67 11.70 -13.27 -8.57
CA HIS A 67 11.24 -14.57 -8.07
C HIS A 67 11.58 -14.76 -6.58
N VAL A 68 12.81 -14.43 -6.17
CA VAL A 68 13.26 -14.49 -4.77
C VAL A 68 12.43 -13.56 -3.88
N LEU A 69 12.12 -12.35 -4.36
CA LEU A 69 11.31 -11.39 -3.62
C LEU A 69 9.88 -11.91 -3.37
N VAL A 70 9.27 -12.57 -4.35
CA VAL A 70 7.94 -13.19 -4.20
C VAL A 70 7.99 -14.35 -3.21
N GLU A 71 9.04 -15.16 -3.24
CA GLU A 71 9.16 -16.36 -2.40
C GLU A 71 9.43 -16.04 -0.94
N HIS A 72 10.10 -14.92 -0.65
CA HIS A 72 10.63 -14.61 0.67
C HIS A 72 10.01 -13.39 1.37
N ASP A 73 9.03 -12.71 0.77
CA ASP A 73 8.33 -11.62 1.46
C ASP A 73 7.25 -12.15 2.40
N THR A 74 7.69 -12.69 3.54
CA THR A 74 6.82 -13.25 4.57
C THR A 74 6.57 -12.25 5.69
N ARG A 75 5.31 -12.08 6.09
CA ARG A 75 4.92 -11.28 7.25
C ARG A 75 3.97 -12.05 8.16
N PRO A 76 3.94 -11.74 9.47
CA PRO A 76 3.04 -12.42 10.39
C PRO A 76 1.60 -11.94 10.19
N CYS A 77 0.66 -12.90 10.16
CA CYS A 77 -0.77 -12.60 10.27
C CYS A 77 -1.05 -11.83 11.56
N GLU A 78 -1.83 -10.76 11.49
CA GLU A 78 -2.06 -9.89 12.63
C GLU A 78 -2.78 -10.60 13.78
N LYS A 79 -3.67 -11.56 13.47
CA LYS A 79 -4.46 -12.34 14.44
C LYS A 79 -3.69 -13.53 15.01
N CYS A 80 -3.24 -14.47 14.17
CA CYS A 80 -2.65 -15.74 14.64
C CYS A 80 -1.12 -15.80 14.54
N LYS A 81 -0.47 -14.75 14.03
CA LYS A 81 1.00 -14.67 13.84
C LYS A 81 1.61 -15.70 12.88
N ALA A 82 0.82 -16.59 12.28
CA ALA A 82 1.29 -17.47 11.22
C ALA A 82 1.92 -16.69 10.07
N ALA A 83 3.00 -17.22 9.50
CA ALA A 83 3.67 -16.60 8.36
C ALA A 83 2.75 -16.59 7.13
N VAL A 84 2.69 -15.44 6.47
CA VAL A 84 1.96 -15.22 5.22
C VAL A 84 2.95 -14.67 4.20
N THR A 85 3.15 -15.41 3.11
CA THR A 85 3.91 -14.89 1.95
C THR A 85 3.03 -13.90 1.20
N ILE A 86 3.57 -12.70 0.99
CA ILE A 86 2.87 -11.59 0.35
C ILE A 86 3.24 -11.54 -1.12
N PRO A 87 2.25 -11.50 -2.03
CA PRO A 87 2.52 -11.34 -3.44
C PRO A 87 2.96 -9.91 -3.74
N MET A 88 3.72 -9.72 -4.82
CA MET A 88 4.14 -8.39 -5.28
C MET A 88 2.98 -7.44 -5.59
N SER A 89 1.80 -7.97 -5.91
CA SER A 89 0.58 -7.20 -6.13
C SER A 89 -0.64 -8.05 -5.76
N ALA A 90 -1.76 -7.38 -5.47
CA ALA A 90 -3.02 -8.08 -5.22
C ALA A 90 -3.44 -8.96 -6.42
N ASP A 91 -3.20 -8.49 -7.65
CA ASP A 91 -3.53 -9.25 -8.88
C ASP A 91 -2.73 -10.54 -9.04
N ALA A 92 -1.53 -10.62 -8.44
CA ALA A 92 -0.72 -11.83 -8.43
C ALA A 92 -1.22 -12.88 -7.41
N ALA A 93 -2.19 -12.53 -6.56
CA ALA A 93 -2.82 -13.46 -5.63
C ALA A 93 -3.92 -14.32 -6.30
N PRO A 94 -4.20 -15.53 -5.77
CA PRO A 94 -5.41 -16.27 -6.10
C PRO A 94 -6.67 -15.40 -5.94
N PRO A 95 -7.69 -15.54 -6.81
CA PRO A 95 -8.90 -14.71 -6.75
C PRO A 95 -9.56 -14.62 -5.37
N ALA A 96 -9.56 -15.72 -4.61
CA ALA A 96 -10.12 -15.79 -3.26
C ALA A 96 -9.36 -14.92 -2.23
N ASP A 97 -8.09 -14.62 -2.49
CA ASP A 97 -7.19 -13.90 -1.59
C ASP A 97 -6.93 -12.45 -2.01
N ARG A 98 -7.43 -12.00 -3.17
CA ARG A 98 -7.13 -10.66 -3.68
C ARG A 98 -7.48 -9.56 -2.70
N ARG A 99 -8.68 -9.59 -2.13
CA ARG A 99 -9.16 -8.55 -1.21
C ARG A 99 -8.32 -8.43 0.06
N ARG A 100 -7.86 -9.55 0.62
CA ARG A 100 -7.03 -9.52 1.85
C ARG A 100 -5.63 -8.97 1.60
N PHE A 101 -5.08 -9.20 0.40
CA PHE A 101 -3.79 -8.63 0.02
C PHE A 101 -3.91 -7.18 -0.47
N GLU A 102 -4.97 -6.82 -1.18
CA GLU A 102 -5.28 -5.44 -1.56
C GLU A 102 -5.37 -4.55 -0.31
N GLN A 103 -6.15 -4.97 0.69
CA GLN A 103 -6.21 -4.28 1.98
C GLN A 103 -4.82 -4.08 2.60
N PHE A 104 -3.98 -5.12 2.64
CA PHE A 104 -2.65 -5.02 3.24
C PHE A 104 -1.73 -4.08 2.45
N LEU A 105 -1.72 -4.20 1.12
CA LEU A 105 -0.90 -3.37 0.24
C LEU A 105 -1.33 -1.90 0.25
N ASP A 106 -2.60 -1.64 0.53
CA ASP A 106 -3.14 -0.29 0.75
C ASP A 106 -2.90 0.24 2.19
N GLY A 107 -2.11 -0.48 2.99
CA GLY A 107 -1.69 -0.08 4.33
C GLY A 107 -2.57 -0.59 5.47
N GLY A 108 -3.52 -1.47 5.18
CA GLY A 108 -4.38 -2.14 6.15
C GLY A 108 -3.73 -3.35 6.83
N PRO A 109 -4.45 -3.98 7.79
CA PRO A 109 -3.93 -5.12 8.54
C PRO A 109 -3.82 -6.39 7.68
N LEU A 110 -2.77 -7.18 7.89
CA LEU A 110 -2.53 -8.44 7.18
C LEU A 110 -3.20 -9.63 7.88
N TYR A 111 -3.97 -10.42 7.13
CA TYR A 111 -4.51 -11.68 7.62
C TYR A 111 -4.18 -12.86 6.69
N CYS A 112 -3.97 -14.03 7.29
CA CYS A 112 -3.94 -15.29 6.56
C CYS A 112 -5.35 -15.67 6.05
N ALA A 113 -5.42 -16.56 5.06
CA ALA A 113 -6.68 -16.98 4.44
C ALA A 113 -7.71 -17.54 5.45
N LYS A 114 -7.25 -18.16 6.55
CA LYS A 114 -8.12 -18.67 7.61
C LYS A 114 -8.67 -17.58 8.53
N CYS A 115 -7.87 -16.56 8.84
CA CYS A 115 -8.26 -15.51 9.78
C CYS A 115 -9.07 -14.40 9.12
N TYR A 116 -8.79 -14.06 7.85
CA TYR A 116 -9.47 -12.97 7.15
C TYR A 116 -11.00 -13.05 7.25
N PRO A 117 -11.69 -14.15 6.89
CA PRO A 117 -13.16 -14.21 6.96
C PRO A 117 -13.74 -14.19 8.39
N THR A 118 -12.90 -14.30 9.42
CA THR A 118 -13.32 -14.30 10.83
C THR A 118 -13.25 -12.92 11.48
N VAL A 119 -12.79 -11.91 10.75
CA VAL A 119 -12.67 -10.52 11.22
C VAL A 119 -13.75 -9.72 10.49
N GLY A 120 -14.55 -8.93 11.22
CA GLY A 120 -15.61 -8.13 10.60
C GLY A 120 -15.05 -7.02 9.70
N PRO A 121 -15.70 -6.72 8.56
CA PRO A 121 -15.37 -5.55 7.76
C PRO A 121 -15.82 -4.26 8.46
N CYS A 122 -15.08 -3.17 8.26
CA CYS A 122 -15.52 -1.82 8.55
C CYS A 122 -16.63 -1.43 7.57
N ASP A 123 -17.71 -0.82 8.08
CA ASP A 123 -18.87 -0.45 7.27
C ASP A 123 -18.57 0.65 6.24
N ASP A 124 -17.55 1.49 6.47
CA ASP A 124 -17.21 2.63 5.61
C ASP A 124 -16.28 2.26 4.44
N CYS A 125 -15.25 1.43 4.68
CA CYS A 125 -14.25 1.05 3.66
C CYS A 125 -14.22 -0.44 3.31
N GLY A 126 -14.91 -1.30 4.05
CA GLY A 126 -14.89 -2.75 3.85
C GLY A 126 -13.62 -3.46 4.33
N TRP A 127 -12.65 -2.74 4.92
CA TRP A 127 -11.45 -3.35 5.48
C TRP A 127 -11.81 -4.23 6.67
N HIS A 128 -11.31 -5.46 6.68
CA HIS A 128 -11.46 -6.37 7.80
C HIS A 128 -10.56 -5.88 8.93
N VAL A 129 -11.16 -5.38 9.99
CA VAL A 129 -10.47 -4.77 11.14
C VAL A 129 -11.09 -5.33 12.42
N PRO A 130 -10.30 -5.75 13.43
CA PRO A 130 -10.84 -6.27 14.67
C PRO A 130 -11.65 -5.20 15.38
N HIS A 131 -12.78 -5.58 15.99
CA HIS A 131 -13.67 -4.63 16.68
C HIS A 131 -12.92 -3.75 17.70
N GLU A 132 -11.97 -4.34 18.43
CA GLU A 132 -11.10 -3.65 19.40
C GLU A 132 -10.25 -2.52 18.77
N LYS A 133 -9.90 -2.65 17.49
CA LYS A 133 -9.09 -1.67 16.73
C LYS A 133 -9.94 -0.74 15.87
N MET A 134 -11.27 -0.91 15.86
CA MET A 134 -12.16 -0.15 14.99
C MET A 134 -12.08 1.35 15.26
N VAL A 135 -12.05 1.77 16.53
CA VAL A 135 -11.93 3.18 16.91
C VAL A 135 -10.62 3.80 16.41
N GLU A 136 -9.51 3.08 16.52
CA GLU A 136 -8.21 3.53 16.02
C GLU A 136 -8.19 3.61 14.49
N HIS A 137 -8.77 2.61 13.82
CA HIS A 137 -8.94 2.61 12.37
C HIS A 137 -9.76 3.81 11.88
N PHE A 138 -10.91 4.10 12.49
CA PHE A 138 -11.71 5.29 12.16
C PHE A 138 -10.91 6.58 12.31
N LYS A 139 -10.13 6.72 13.39
CA LYS A 139 -9.25 7.88 13.64
C LYS A 139 -8.05 8.00 12.68
N LYS A 140 -7.65 6.93 12.01
CA LYS A 140 -6.48 6.95 11.11
C LYS A 140 -6.88 7.03 9.65
N VAL A 141 -7.98 6.37 9.28
CA VAL A 141 -8.38 6.16 7.89
C VAL A 141 -9.57 7.03 7.51
N HIS A 142 -10.46 7.34 8.45
CA HIS A 142 -11.74 8.02 8.16
C HIS A 142 -11.86 9.43 8.71
N SER A 143 -11.11 9.80 9.76
CA SER A 143 -11.10 11.18 10.27
C SER A 143 -10.22 12.09 9.40
N HIS A 144 -10.66 12.30 8.17
CA HIS A 144 -10.31 13.44 7.33
C HIS A 144 -11.55 14.32 7.09
N SER A 145 -12.36 14.50 8.13
CA SER A 145 -13.45 15.47 8.19
C SER A 145 -12.91 16.77 8.77
N GLY A 146 -12.23 17.56 7.93
CA GLY A 146 -12.07 19.00 8.13
C GLY A 146 -13.13 19.72 7.31
#